data_AF-A0A7Y2TSW9-F1
#
_entry.id   AF-A0A7Y2TSW9-F1
#
_cell.length_a   1.000
_cell.length_b   1.000
_cell.length_c   1.000
_cell.angle_alpha   90.00
_cell.angle_beta   90.00
_cell.angle_gamma   90.00
#
_symmetry.space_group_name_H-M   'P 1'
#
loop_
_entity.id
_entity.type
_entity.pdbx_description
1 polymer ?
#
loop_
_entity_poly.entity_id
_entity_poly.type
_entity_poly.pdbx_seq_one_letter_code
_entity_poly.pdbx_strand_id
1 'polypeptide(L)'
;MGGRKGWDNAFTAGELYGTVEGSPSYAGALSFMRRKYSRDLDGVDVAVTGIPLDLATTNRPGARFGPRAIRAATPGIAWARPWPWEFDPFDRLAVVDYGDCEFDHGEPESIVPFIQKH
;
A
#
# COMPACT_ATOMS: atom_id res chain seq x y z
N MET A 1 -10.40 -24.36 3.94
CA MET A 1 -11.47 -23.37 3.70
C MET A 1 -11.00 -22.06 4.30
N GLY A 2 -10.38 -21.19 3.48
CA GLY A 2 -9.97 -19.86 3.94
C GLY A 2 -11.22 -19.03 4.26
N GLY A 3 -11.31 -18.49 5.46
CA GLY A 3 -12.42 -17.63 5.86
C GLY A 3 -12.51 -16.39 4.97
N ARG A 4 -13.73 -15.87 4.78
CA ARG A 4 -13.97 -14.64 4.02
C ARG A 4 -13.14 -13.49 4.59
N LYS A 5 -12.31 -12.85 3.75
CA LYS A 5 -11.53 -11.68 4.14
C LYS A 5 -12.46 -10.52 4.52
N GLY A 6 -12.20 -9.92 5.68
CA GLY A 6 -12.97 -8.79 6.21
C GLY A 6 -12.55 -7.44 5.63
N TRP A 7 -13.32 -6.38 5.88
CA TRP A 7 -13.02 -5.04 5.37
C TRP A 7 -11.73 -4.44 5.94
N ASP A 8 -11.32 -4.91 7.13
CA ASP A 8 -10.06 -4.58 7.80
C ASP A 8 -8.95 -5.61 7.54
N ASN A 9 -8.98 -6.29 6.39
CA ASN A 9 -7.97 -7.27 5.96
C ASN A 9 -6.53 -6.75 6.09
N ALA A 10 -6.31 -5.44 5.94
CA ALA A 10 -4.99 -4.85 6.14
C ALA A 10 -4.38 -5.19 7.51
N PHE A 11 -5.19 -5.32 8.56
CA PHE A 11 -4.76 -5.66 9.91
C PHE A 11 -5.00 -7.14 10.26
N THR A 12 -6.01 -7.77 9.67
CA THR A 12 -6.47 -9.11 10.07
C THR A 12 -6.02 -10.24 9.13
N ALA A 13 -5.33 -9.93 8.04
CA ALA A 13 -4.89 -10.92 7.07
C ALA A 13 -3.92 -11.95 7.70
N GLY A 14 -4.35 -13.22 7.70
CA GLY A 14 -3.49 -14.38 7.99
C GLY A 14 -2.64 -14.84 6.81
N GLU A 15 -2.97 -14.41 5.59
CA GLU A 15 -2.31 -14.83 4.34
C GLU A 15 -1.93 -13.62 3.47
N LEU A 16 -0.87 -13.78 2.67
CA LEU A 16 -0.35 -12.74 1.78
C LEU A 16 -1.05 -12.64 0.42
N TYR A 17 -2.01 -13.52 0.11
CA TYR A 17 -2.69 -13.62 -1.19
C TYR A 17 -4.18 -13.29 -1.10
N GLY A 18 -4.82 -13.08 -2.26
CA GLY A 18 -6.26 -12.94 -2.46
C GLY A 18 -6.83 -11.54 -2.19
N THR A 19 -7.98 -11.26 -2.80
CA THR A 19 -8.67 -9.96 -2.76
C THR A 19 -9.79 -9.91 -1.72
N VAL A 20 -10.07 -8.72 -1.19
CA VAL A 20 -11.22 -8.50 -0.31
C VAL A 20 -12.46 -8.26 -1.17
N GLU A 21 -13.23 -9.32 -1.43
CA GLU A 21 -14.44 -9.22 -2.22
C GLU A 21 -15.57 -8.47 -1.49
N GLY A 22 -16.30 -7.63 -2.23
CA GLY A 22 -17.52 -6.98 -1.74
C GLY A 22 -17.30 -6.00 -0.58
N SER A 23 -16.09 -5.42 -0.46
CA SER A 23 -15.79 -4.40 0.54
C SER A 23 -16.40 -3.03 0.16
N PRO A 24 -17.03 -2.29 1.08
CA PRO A 24 -17.51 -0.94 0.81
C PRO A 24 -16.33 0.02 0.69
N SER A 25 -16.25 0.76 -0.42
CA SER A 25 -15.15 1.69 -0.70
C SER A 25 -14.98 2.80 0.33
N TYR A 26 -16.00 3.09 1.14
CA TYR A 26 -16.02 4.19 2.12
C TYR A 26 -15.59 3.78 3.54
N ALA A 27 -15.25 2.50 3.79
CA ALA A 27 -14.90 2.02 5.13
C ALA A 27 -13.81 0.94 5.12
N GLY A 28 -13.32 0.64 6.32
CA GLY A 28 -12.25 -0.32 6.58
C GLY A 28 -10.85 0.30 6.49
N ALA A 29 -9.85 -0.49 6.86
CA ALA A 29 -8.45 -0.10 6.83
C ALA A 29 -7.96 0.33 5.43
N LEU A 30 -7.23 1.45 5.39
CA LEU A 30 -6.76 2.09 4.16
C LEU A 30 -5.29 1.80 3.88
N SER A 31 -4.92 0.51 3.78
CA SER A 31 -3.69 0.14 3.07
C SER A 31 -3.92 0.21 1.57
N PHE A 32 -2.84 0.26 0.80
CA PHE A 32 -2.87 0.13 -0.65
C PHE A 32 -3.66 -1.13 -1.04
N MET A 33 -4.77 -0.94 -1.77
CA MET A 33 -5.66 -2.02 -2.23
C MET A 33 -6.07 -3.04 -1.15
N ARG A 34 -6.19 -2.60 0.12
CA ARG A 34 -6.49 -3.46 1.28
C ARG A 34 -5.49 -4.60 1.52
N ARG A 35 -4.25 -4.47 1.01
CA ARG A 35 -3.16 -5.43 1.28
C ARG A 35 -2.79 -5.44 2.76
N LYS A 36 -2.24 -6.56 3.24
CA LYS A 36 -1.74 -6.67 4.61
C LYS A 36 -0.70 -5.58 4.87
N TYR A 37 -0.83 -4.85 5.97
CA TYR A 37 0.26 -4.02 6.48
C TYR A 37 1.33 -4.94 7.08
N SER A 38 2.55 -4.87 6.57
CA SER A 38 3.67 -5.70 7.05
C SER A 38 5.01 -5.04 6.78
N ARG A 39 5.90 -5.06 7.79
CA ARG A 39 7.33 -4.80 7.62
C ARG A 39 8.15 -6.09 7.42
N ASP A 40 7.51 -7.25 7.59
CA ASP A 40 8.09 -8.55 7.26
C ASP A 40 7.89 -8.84 5.77
N LEU A 41 8.97 -9.25 5.12
CA LEU A 41 9.07 -9.51 3.69
C LEU A 41 9.23 -11.00 3.37
N ASP A 42 9.20 -11.88 4.37
CA ASP A 42 9.29 -13.32 4.11
C ASP A 42 8.11 -13.79 3.23
N GLY A 43 8.44 -14.44 2.12
CA GLY A 43 7.48 -14.88 1.11
C GLY A 43 6.72 -13.76 0.37
N VAL A 44 7.15 -12.50 0.45
CA VAL A 44 6.56 -11.37 -0.26
C VAL A 44 7.18 -11.22 -1.65
N ASP A 45 6.34 -11.11 -2.70
CA ASP A 45 6.79 -10.83 -4.07
C ASP A 45 6.90 -9.32 -4.31
N VAL A 46 5.96 -8.53 -3.76
CA VAL A 46 5.88 -7.08 -3.97
C VAL A 46 5.57 -6.35 -2.67
N ALA A 47 6.44 -5.41 -2.32
CA ALA A 47 6.21 -4.45 -1.25
C ALA A 47 5.81 -3.09 -1.84
N VAL A 48 4.61 -2.60 -1.50
CA VAL A 48 4.20 -1.24 -1.84
C VAL A 48 4.63 -0.32 -0.72
N THR A 49 5.42 0.71 -1.03
CA THR A 49 5.86 1.68 -0.04
C THR A 49 5.74 3.11 -0.54
N GLY A 50 5.46 4.04 0.37
CA GLY A 50 5.39 5.46 0.08
C GLY A 50 6.68 6.18 0.42
N ILE A 51 7.11 7.09 -0.46
CA ILE A 51 8.14 8.09 -0.15
C ILE A 51 7.44 9.46 -0.04
N PRO A 52 7.08 9.91 1.18
CA PRO A 52 6.32 11.14 1.37
C PRO A 52 7.23 12.39 1.28
N LEU A 53 7.77 12.66 0.09
CA LEU A 53 8.76 13.74 -0.15
C LEU A 53 8.29 14.71 -1.24
N ASP A 54 8.51 16.01 -1.04
CA ASP A 54 8.33 17.03 -2.09
C ASP A 54 9.32 18.21 -1.98
N LEU A 55 10.42 18.07 -1.24
CA LEU A 55 11.43 19.14 -1.07
C LEU A 55 12.13 19.52 -2.39
N ALA A 56 12.08 18.66 -3.39
CA ALA A 56 12.63 18.92 -4.73
C ALA A 56 11.64 19.63 -5.67
N THR A 57 10.43 19.97 -5.21
CA THR A 57 9.44 20.69 -6.04
C THR A 57 9.87 22.14 -6.27
N THR A 58 9.72 22.63 -7.51
CA THR A 58 10.15 23.99 -7.90
C THR A 58 9.04 25.05 -7.81
N ASN A 59 7.78 24.65 -7.61
CA ASN A 59 6.63 25.55 -7.57
C ASN A 59 5.64 25.14 -6.47
N ARG A 60 4.67 24.27 -6.77
CA ARG A 60 3.61 23.90 -5.83
C ARG A 60 3.99 22.65 -5.05
N PRO A 61 4.16 22.73 -3.70
CA PRO A 61 4.34 21.54 -2.87
C PRO A 61 3.03 20.77 -2.71
N GLY A 62 3.11 19.56 -2.17
CA GLY A 62 1.95 18.72 -1.85
C GLY A 62 2.15 17.23 -2.12
N ALA A 63 3.15 16.86 -2.93
CA ALA A 63 3.40 15.46 -3.27
C ALA A 63 3.77 14.59 -2.05
N ARG A 64 4.24 15.20 -0.94
CA ARG A 64 4.46 14.51 0.33
C ARG A 64 3.21 13.83 0.90
N PHE A 65 2.01 14.32 0.55
CA PHE A 65 0.74 13.72 0.95
C PHE A 65 0.24 12.61 -0.01
N GLY A 66 0.95 12.43 -1.14
CA GLY A 66 0.62 11.51 -2.21
C GLY A 66 0.41 10.06 -1.75
N PRO A 67 1.35 9.43 -1.00
CA PRO A 67 1.19 8.05 -0.56
C PRO A 67 -0.12 7.81 0.22
N ARG A 68 -0.45 8.71 1.16
CA ARG A 68 -1.70 8.66 1.91
C ARG A 68 -2.92 8.84 1.01
N ALA A 69 -2.88 9.79 0.08
CA ALA A 69 -3.99 10.05 -0.84
C ALA A 69 -4.24 8.87 -1.79
N ILE A 70 -3.18 8.24 -2.31
CA ILE A 70 -3.28 7.04 -3.15
C ILE A 70 -3.91 5.88 -2.37
N ARG A 71 -3.43 5.61 -1.15
CA ARG A 71 -4.02 4.57 -0.30
C ARG A 71 -5.51 4.81 -0.07
N ALA A 72 -5.91 6.05 0.22
CA ALA A 72 -7.31 6.41 0.41
C ALA A 72 -8.18 6.29 -0.86
N ALA A 73 -7.59 6.42 -2.06
CA ALA A 73 -8.30 6.28 -3.34
C ALA A 73 -8.48 4.81 -3.77
N THR A 74 -7.55 3.92 -3.39
CA THR A 74 -7.54 2.52 -3.85
C THR A 74 -8.74 1.64 -3.45
N PRO A 75 -9.49 1.85 -2.35
CA PRO A 75 -10.64 1.02 -2.01
C PRO A 75 -11.71 0.96 -3.11
N GLY A 76 -11.83 2.02 -3.92
CA GLY A 76 -12.76 2.07 -5.06
C GLY A 76 -12.46 1.05 -6.16
N ILE A 77 -11.27 0.46 -6.18
CA ILE A 77 -10.81 -0.52 -7.17
C ILE A 77 -10.30 -1.83 -6.54
N ALA A 78 -10.40 -1.98 -5.22
CA ALA A 78 -9.83 -3.12 -4.48
C ALA A 78 -10.84 -4.24 -4.18
N TRP A 79 -12.08 -4.12 -4.67
CA TRP A 79 -13.20 -5.01 -4.34
C TRP A 79 -13.38 -6.17 -5.34
N ALA A 80 -12.62 -6.18 -6.43
CA ALA A 80 -12.65 -7.21 -7.46
C ALA A 80 -11.36 -7.21 -8.30
N ARG A 81 -11.22 -8.24 -9.13
CA ARG A 81 -10.20 -8.34 -10.18
C ARG A 81 -10.15 -7.05 -11.02
N PRO A 82 -8.96 -6.46 -11.24
CA PRO A 82 -8.80 -5.29 -12.09
C PRO A 82 -9.21 -5.57 -13.55
N TRP A 83 -10.02 -4.69 -14.14
CA TRP A 83 -10.33 -4.72 -15.57
C TRP A 83 -9.14 -4.19 -16.39
N PRO A 84 -8.81 -4.72 -17.59
CA PRO A 84 -9.43 -5.84 -18.31
C PRO A 84 -8.76 -7.20 -18.07
N TRP A 85 -7.92 -7.34 -17.05
CA TRP A 85 -7.10 -8.53 -16.82
C TRP A 85 -7.95 -9.78 -16.65
N GLU A 86 -7.57 -10.92 -17.24
CA GLU A 86 -8.33 -12.17 -17.09
C GLU A 86 -8.16 -12.82 -15.71
N PHE A 87 -7.21 -12.33 -14.90
CA PHE A 87 -6.89 -12.85 -13.57
C PHE A 87 -6.75 -11.75 -12.53
N ASP A 88 -6.95 -12.10 -11.26
CA ASP A 88 -6.63 -11.20 -10.14
C ASP A 88 -5.12 -11.30 -9.82
N PRO A 89 -4.36 -10.19 -9.86
CA PRO A 89 -2.93 -10.23 -9.55
C PRO A 89 -2.66 -10.73 -8.13
N PHE A 90 -3.58 -10.51 -7.18
CA PHE A 90 -3.38 -10.90 -5.79
C PHE A 90 -3.59 -12.39 -5.54
N ASP A 91 -4.15 -13.13 -6.50
CA ASP A 91 -4.15 -14.60 -6.48
C ASP A 91 -2.77 -15.18 -6.83
N ARG A 92 -1.89 -14.37 -7.44
CA ARG A 92 -0.59 -14.80 -7.97
C ARG A 92 0.60 -14.13 -7.33
N LEU A 93 0.41 -12.96 -6.72
CA LEU A 93 1.46 -12.17 -6.09
C LEU A 93 1.15 -11.97 -4.60
N ALA A 94 2.12 -12.33 -3.76
CA ALA A 94 2.15 -11.97 -2.36
C ALA A 94 2.49 -10.49 -2.22
N VAL A 95 1.47 -9.65 -2.11
CA VAL A 95 1.63 -8.18 -2.01
C VAL A 95 1.31 -7.67 -0.61
N VAL A 96 2.20 -6.83 -0.08
CA VAL A 96 2.02 -6.12 1.20
C VAL A 96 2.05 -4.61 1.00
N ASP A 97 1.39 -3.88 1.91
CA ASP A 97 1.67 -2.46 2.11
C ASP A 97 2.74 -2.35 3.21
N TYR A 98 3.93 -1.90 2.81
CA TYR A 98 5.10 -1.77 3.68
C TYR A 98 5.05 -0.50 4.54
N GLY A 99 4.03 0.35 4.34
CA GLY A 99 3.99 1.67 4.94
C GLY A 99 4.89 2.65 4.21
N ASP A 100 5.41 3.63 4.93
CA ASP A 100 6.20 4.72 4.36
C ASP A 100 7.67 4.62 4.77
N CYS A 101 8.55 5.20 3.94
CA CYS A 101 9.94 5.45 4.28
C CYS A 101 10.01 6.60 5.28
N GLU A 102 10.58 6.33 6.45
CA GLU A 102 10.74 7.29 7.54
C GLU A 102 12.14 7.90 7.46
N PHE A 103 12.21 9.21 7.20
CA PHE A 103 13.44 10.00 7.16
C PHE A 103 13.23 11.31 7.93
N ASP A 104 14.32 11.90 8.42
CA ASP A 104 14.27 13.22 9.06
C ASP A 104 14.10 14.31 7.99
N HIS A 105 12.94 14.96 7.99
CA HIS A 105 12.64 16.04 7.07
C HIS A 105 13.32 17.36 7.46
N GLY A 106 13.88 17.45 8.67
CA GLY A 106 14.69 18.56 9.15
C GLY A 106 16.16 18.49 8.70
N GLU A 107 16.61 17.36 8.16
CA GLU A 107 17.98 17.14 7.67
C GLU A 107 17.97 16.69 6.19
N PRO A 108 17.75 17.62 5.23
CA PRO A 108 17.54 17.26 3.82
C PRO A 108 18.67 16.43 3.18
N GLU A 109 19.91 16.65 3.62
CA GLU A 109 21.10 15.93 3.18
C GLU A 109 21.08 14.44 3.54
N SER A 110 20.38 14.05 4.60
CA SER A 110 20.28 12.64 5.02
C SER A 110 19.18 11.87 4.29
N ILE A 111 18.21 12.57 3.67
CA ILE A 111 17.03 11.98 3.02
C ILE A 111 17.41 10.99 1.93
N VAL A 112 18.33 11.34 1.02
CA VAL A 112 18.71 10.46 -0.10
C VAL A 112 19.35 9.16 0.43
N PRO A 113 20.37 9.20 1.32
CA PRO A 113 20.89 8.00 1.96
C PRO A 113 19.82 7.15 2.67
N PHE A 114 18.87 7.78 3.38
CA PHE A 114 17.79 7.08 4.05
C PHE A 114 16.87 6.35 3.06
N ILE A 115 16.43 7.01 1.99
CA ILE A 115 15.59 6.41 0.94
C ILE A 115 16.32 5.24 0.26
N GLN A 116 17.63 5.35 0.03
CA GLN A 116 18.40 4.26 -0.59
C GLN A 116 18.53 3.02 0.29
N LYS A 117 18.45 3.19 1.61
CA LYS A 117 18.53 2.09 2.59
C LYS A 117 17.18 1.42 2.85
N HIS A 118 16.10 2.17 2.69
CA HIS A 118 14.72 1.71 2.81
C HIS A 118 14.35 0.72 1.72
#